data_AF-A0A8D8AVT6-F1
#
_entry.id   AF-A0A8D8AVT6-F1
#
_cell.length_a   1.000
_cell.length_b   1.000
_cell.length_c   1.000
_cell.angle_alpha   90.00
_cell.angle_beta   90.00
_cell.angle_gamma   90.00
#
_symmetry.space_group_name_H-M   'P 1'
#
loop_
_entity.id
_entity.type
_entity.pdbx_description
1 polymer ?
#
loop_
_entity_poly.entity_id
_entity_poly.type
_entity_poly.pdbx_seq_one_letter_code
_entity_poly.pdbx_strand_id
1 'polypeptide(L)'
;MSFILYELAKNPDVQARLRNELLNASTDQGTITYDSLLELPYLDQVINESLRLWPPAAFLSKKCTEPIELNLTSTEKKLIETDVCAIIPVWSIHRDPEHFEDP
;
A
#
# COMPACT_ATOMS: atom_id res chain seq x y z
N MET A 1 2.40 -11.20 -4.61
CA MET A 1 2.25 -11.60 -3.20
C MET A 1 3.48 -12.25 -2.57
N SER A 2 4.55 -12.58 -3.32
CA SER A 2 5.77 -13.17 -2.74
C SER A 2 6.44 -12.29 -1.67
N PHE A 3 6.36 -10.96 -1.79
CA PHE A 3 6.94 -10.03 -0.82
C PHE A 3 6.23 -10.04 0.54
N ILE A 4 4.92 -10.34 0.61
CA ILE A 4 4.22 -10.47 1.89
C ILE A 4 4.84 -11.62 2.70
N LEU A 5 5.00 -12.78 2.08
CA LEU A 5 5.60 -13.95 2.73
C LEU A 5 7.06 -13.70 3.11
N TYR A 6 7.80 -12.94 2.31
CA TYR A 6 9.17 -12.53 2.62
C TYR A 6 9.23 -11.63 3.86
N GLU A 7 8.38 -10.59 3.96
CA GLU A 7 8.37 -9.73 5.14
C GLU A 7 7.86 -10.46 6.39
N LEU A 8 6.89 -11.35 6.27
CA LEU A 8 6.46 -12.19 7.39
C LEU A 8 7.59 -13.11 7.88
N ALA A 9 8.35 -13.72 6.96
CA ALA A 9 9.49 -14.55 7.33
C ALA A 9 10.63 -13.76 8.02
N LYS A 10 10.79 -12.48 7.68
CA LYS A 10 11.75 -11.57 8.33
C LYS A 10 11.28 -11.02 9.68
N ASN A 11 9.97 -11.01 9.93
CA ASN A 11 9.36 -10.44 11.13
C ASN A 11 8.52 -11.50 11.87
N PRO A 12 9.17 -12.41 12.63
CA PRO A 12 8.49 -13.52 13.29
C PRO A 12 7.36 -13.10 14.24
N ASP A 13 7.50 -11.96 14.91
CA ASP A 13 6.48 -11.44 15.83
C ASP A 13 5.20 -11.02 15.09
N VAL A 14 5.35 -10.37 13.93
CA VAL A 14 4.24 -10.01 13.04
C VAL A 14 3.57 -11.27 12.50
N GLN A 15 4.36 -12.25 12.07
CA GLN A 15 3.85 -13.54 11.60
C GLN A 15 3.06 -14.28 12.69
N ALA A 16 3.58 -14.31 13.92
CA ALA A 16 2.91 -14.95 15.05
C ALA A 16 1.59 -14.24 15.38
N ARG A 17 1.58 -12.90 15.40
CA ARG A 17 0.37 -12.11 15.63
C ARG A 17 -0.69 -12.34 14.57
N LEU A 18 -0.32 -12.34 13.29
CA LEU A 18 -1.24 -12.63 12.19
C LEU A 18 -1.79 -14.05 12.28
N ARG A 19 -0.92 -15.02 12.59
CA ARG A 19 -1.36 -16.41 12.77
C ARG A 19 -2.37 -16.54 13.91
N ASN A 20 -2.19 -15.83 15.02
CA ASN A 20 -3.14 -15.84 16.13
C ASN A 20 -4.49 -15.26 15.72
N GLU A 21 -4.52 -14.16 14.97
CA GLU A 21 -5.78 -13.60 14.43
C GLU A 21 -6.50 -14.62 13.54
N LEU A 22 -5.78 -15.27 12.62
CA LEU A 22 -6.33 -16.29 11.73
C LEU A 22 -6.86 -17.52 12.49
N LEU A 23 -6.15 -17.97 13.53
CA LEU A 23 -6.59 -19.09 14.36
C LEU A 23 -7.83 -18.75 15.18
N ASN A 24 -7.93 -17.53 15.70
CA ASN A 24 -9.10 -17.07 16.46
C ASN A 24 -10.35 -16.94 15.57
N ALA A 25 -10.17 -16.64 14.28
CA ALA A 25 -11.26 -16.56 13.32
C ALA A 25 -11.60 -17.91 12.66
N SER A 26 -10.75 -18.93 12.84
CA SER A 26 -10.98 -20.27 12.34
C SER A 26 -12.06 -20.98 13.15
N THR A 27 -12.91 -21.74 12.44
CA THR A 27 -13.82 -22.69 13.09
C THR A 27 -13.05 -23.91 13.61
N ASP A 28 -13.71 -24.76 14.42
CA ASP A 28 -13.17 -26.02 14.93
C ASP A 28 -12.67 -26.98 13.83
N GLN A 29 -13.09 -26.78 12.58
CA GLN A 29 -12.67 -27.56 11.42
C GLN A 29 -11.44 -26.98 10.70
N GLY A 30 -10.83 -25.91 11.22
CA GLY A 30 -9.69 -25.25 10.57
C GLY A 30 -10.07 -24.38 9.36
N THR A 31 -11.35 -24.05 9.20
CA THR A 31 -11.86 -23.29 8.06
C THR A 31 -12.24 -21.87 8.46
N ILE A 32 -11.98 -20.93 7.56
CA ILE A 32 -12.37 -19.52 7.66
C ILE A 32 -13.29 -19.24 6.48
N THR A 33 -14.44 -18.61 6.72
CA THR A 33 -15.34 -18.19 5.64
C THR A 33 -14.76 -16.98 4.90
N TYR A 34 -15.17 -16.78 3.66
CA TYR A 34 -14.70 -15.63 2.88
C TYR A 34 -15.05 -14.30 3.55
N ASP A 35 -16.28 -14.16 4.04
CA ASP A 35 -16.74 -12.92 4.69
C ASP A 35 -15.95 -12.64 5.97
N SER A 36 -15.74 -13.66 6.82
CA SER A 36 -14.94 -13.49 8.04
C SER A 36 -13.47 -13.18 7.75
N LEU A 37 -12.91 -13.70 6.64
CA LEU A 37 -11.54 -13.41 6.23
C LEU A 37 -11.37 -11.93 5.84
N LEU A 38 -12.36 -11.33 5.17
CA LEU A 38 -12.34 -9.92 4.78
C LEU A 38 -12.46 -8.96 5.97
N GLU A 39 -13.01 -9.43 7.08
CA GLU A 39 -13.22 -8.64 8.29
C GLU A 39 -12.01 -8.69 9.25
N LEU A 40 -10.92 -9.37 8.90
CA LEU A 40 -9.74 -9.50 9.75
C LEU A 40 -8.85 -8.24 9.68
N PRO A 41 -8.82 -7.43 10.74
CA PRO A 41 -8.18 -6.12 10.68
C PRO A 41 -6.65 -6.20 10.58
N TYR A 42 -6.01 -7.16 11.24
CA TYR A 42 -4.55 -7.26 11.19
C TYR A 42 -4.05 -7.90 9.88
N LEU A 43 -4.81 -8.83 9.31
CA LEU A 43 -4.57 -9.32 7.95
C LEU A 43 -4.60 -8.16 6.93
N ASP A 44 -5.60 -7.29 6.99
CA ASP A 44 -5.70 -6.12 6.12
C ASP A 44 -4.50 -5.17 6.31
N GLN A 45 -4.10 -4.91 7.56
CA GLN A 45 -2.90 -4.13 7.86
C GLN A 45 -1.63 -4.74 7.25
N VAL A 46 -1.42 -6.06 7.37
CA VAL A 46 -0.25 -6.75 6.81
C VAL A 46 -0.23 -6.65 5.28
N ILE A 47 -1.38 -6.81 4.62
CA ILE A 47 -1.49 -6.69 3.16
C ILE A 47 -1.17 -5.26 2.73
N ASN A 48 -1.80 -4.27 3.36
CA ASN A 48 -1.60 -2.86 3.03
C ASN A 48 -0.15 -2.41 3.27
N GLU A 49 0.46 -2.82 4.38
CA GLU A 49 1.84 -2.47 4.67
C GLU A 49 2.82 -3.15 3.71
N SER A 50 2.55 -4.39 3.34
CA SER A 50 3.34 -5.07 2.32
C SER A 50 3.22 -4.40 0.95
N LEU A 51 2.05 -3.84 0.60
CA LEU A 51 1.86 -3.06 -0.62
C LEU A 51 2.48 -1.66 -0.54
N ARG A 52 2.53 -1.05 0.65
CA ARG A 52 3.28 0.19 0.89
C ARG A 52 4.76 -0.03 0.61
N LEU A 53 5.34 -1.07 1.23
CA LEU A 53 6.74 -1.44 1.06
C LEU A 53 7.03 -1.96 -0.35
N TRP A 54 6.17 -2.80 -0.91
CA TRP A 54 6.41 -3.48 -2.18
C TRP A 54 5.24 -3.25 -3.16
N PRO A 55 5.04 -2.01 -3.65
CA PRO A 55 3.95 -1.70 -4.54
C PRO A 55 4.14 -2.45 -5.88
N PRO A 56 3.07 -3.05 -6.45
CA PRO A 56 3.16 -3.75 -7.74
C PRO A 56 3.63 -2.85 -8.90
N ALA A 57 3.35 -1.55 -8.81
CA ALA A 57 3.82 -0.53 -9.75
C ALA A 57 4.61 0.54 -8.98
N ALA A 58 5.89 0.70 -9.33
CA ALA A 58 6.77 1.67 -8.67
C ALA A 58 6.40 3.12 -8.96
N PHE A 59 5.72 3.38 -10.09
CA PHE A 59 5.19 4.67 -10.46
C PHE A 59 3.92 4.52 -11.29
N LEU A 60 3.11 5.58 -11.31
CA LEU A 60 1.98 5.72 -12.22
C LEU A 60 2.28 6.86 -13.21
N SER A 61 1.65 6.83 -14.37
CA SER A 61 1.77 7.87 -15.39
C SER A 61 0.40 8.39 -15.77
N LYS A 62 0.26 9.71 -15.91
CA LYS A 62 -0.93 10.35 -16.50
C LYS A 62 -0.53 11.33 -17.58
N LYS A 63 -1.12 11.17 -18.76
CA LYS A 63 -0.95 12.10 -19.88
C LYS A 63 -1.97 13.23 -19.75
N CYS A 64 -1.48 14.46 -19.83
CA CYS A 64 -2.31 15.66 -19.86
C CYS A 64 -3.00 15.78 -21.22
N THR A 65 -4.33 15.76 -21.23
CA THR A 65 -5.15 15.84 -22.46
C THR A 65 -5.61 17.27 -22.78
N GLU A 66 -5.60 18.15 -21.79
CA GLU A 66 -5.95 19.56 -21.90
C GLU A 66 -5.12 20.37 -20.89
N PRO A 67 -4.71 21.63 -21.22
CA PRO A 67 -3.84 22.38 -20.34
C PRO A 67 -4.51 22.66 -18.99
N ILE A 68 -3.79 22.41 -17.90
CA ILE A 68 -4.30 22.57 -16.54
C ILE A 68 -3.26 23.22 -15.63
N GLU A 69 -3.71 24.16 -14.79
CA GLU A 69 -2.88 24.75 -13.74
C GLU A 69 -2.96 23.87 -12.48
N LEU A 70 -1.85 23.23 -12.12
CA LEU A 70 -1.74 22.44 -10.90
C LEU A 70 -1.08 23.27 -9.79
N ASN A 71 -1.67 23.24 -8.60
CA ASN A 71 -1.04 23.77 -7.39
C ASN A 71 -0.05 22.72 -6.88
N LEU A 72 1.24 23.05 -6.88
CA LEU A 72 2.29 22.19 -6.32
C LEU A 72 2.45 22.45 -4.82
N THR A 73 2.27 23.70 -4.40
CA THR A 73 2.23 24.12 -2.99
C THR A 73 1.13 25.18 -2.80
N SER A 74 0.98 25.70 -1.57
CA SER A 74 0.04 26.80 -1.29
C SER A 74 0.36 28.09 -2.05
N THR A 75 1.60 28.27 -2.50
CA THR A 75 2.07 29.46 -3.20
C THR A 75 2.55 29.21 -4.62
N GLU A 76 2.88 27.95 -4.96
CA GLU A 76 3.41 27.59 -6.27
C GLU A 76 2.37 26.89 -7.13
N LYS A 77 2.21 27.42 -8.34
CA LYS A 77 1.35 26.85 -9.37
C LYS A 77 2.12 26.63 -10.65
N LYS A 78 1.78 25.58 -11.37
CA LYS A 78 2.41 25.25 -12.64
C LYS A 78 1.38 24.86 -13.69
N LEU A 79 1.45 25.53 -14.84
CA LEU A 79 0.70 25.12 -16.02
C LEU A 79 1.34 23.84 -16.57
N ILE A 80 0.53 22.79 -16.68
CA ILE A 80 0.87 21.57 -17.40
C ILE A 80 0.21 21.67 -18.76
N GLU A 81 1.03 21.67 -19.81
CA GLU A 81 0.54 21.70 -21.19
C GLU A 81 0.01 20.34 -21.63
N THR A 82 -0.84 20.34 -22.65
CA THR A 82 -1.27 19.12 -23.33
C THR A 82 -0.07 18.29 -23.77
N ASP A 83 -0.26 16.97 -23.77
CA ASP A 83 0.74 15.95 -24.10
C ASP A 83 1.88 15.76 -23.10
N VAL A 84 2.00 16.59 -22.06
CA VAL A 84 2.93 16.33 -20.95
C VAL A 84 2.48 15.08 -20.17
N CYS A 85 3.43 14.18 -19.87
CA CYS A 85 3.18 13.00 -19.05
C CYS A 85 3.67 13.24 -17.61
N ALA A 86 2.74 13.34 -16.68
CA ALA A 86 3.02 13.41 -15.26
C ALA A 86 3.34 12.01 -14.72
N ILE A 87 4.42 11.89 -13.96
CA ILE A 87 4.82 10.66 -13.26
C ILE A 87 4.52 10.83 -11.76
N ILE A 88 3.83 9.86 -11.18
CA ILE A 88 3.53 9.79 -9.75
C ILE A 88 4.43 8.70 -9.15
N PRO A 89 5.47 9.07 -8.38
CA PRO A 89 6.46 8.12 -7.88
C PRO A 89 5.94 7.39 -6.63
N VAL A 90 5.05 6.41 -6.83
CA VAL A 90 4.42 5.61 -5.75
C VAL A 90 5.45 5.06 -4.76
N TRP A 91 6.55 4.48 -5.28
CA TRP A 91 7.61 3.90 -4.45
C TRP A 91 8.22 4.91 -3.48
N SER A 92 8.45 6.14 -3.94
CA SER A 92 9.06 7.21 -3.15
C SER A 92 8.06 7.78 -2.14
N ILE A 93 6.82 8.05 -2.56
CA ILE A 93 5.76 8.58 -1.69
C ILE A 93 5.49 7.62 -0.53
N HIS A 94 5.44 6.32 -0.82
CA HIS A 94 5.22 5.30 0.20
C HIS A 94 6.37 5.18 1.22
N ARG A 95 7.51 5.84 0.99
CA ARG A 95 8.69 5.88 1.87
C ARG A 95 9.04 7.29 2.30
N ASP A 96 8.11 8.22 2.13
CA ASP A 96 8.33 9.59 2.53
C ASP A 96 8.19 9.70 4.07
N PRO A 97 9.23 10.12 4.80
CA PRO A 97 9.15 10.30 6.25
C PRO A 97 8.16 11.40 6.67
N GLU A 98 7.70 12.25 5.75
CA GLU A 98 6.60 13.20 6.03
C GLU A 98 5.25 12.48 6.22
N HIS A 99 5.09 11.28 5.66
CA HIS A 99 3.84 10.53 5.68
C HIS A 99 3.91 9.23 6.48
N PHE A 100 5.10 8.63 6.61
CA PHE A 100 5.30 7.36 7.30
C PHE A 100 6.44 7.46 8.30
N GLU A 101 6.16 7.15 9.57
CA GLU A 101 7.19 6.99 10.59
C GLU A 101 8.02 5.73 10.29
N ASP A 102 9.35 5.84 10.36
CA ASP A 102 10.30 4.77 10.01
C ASP A 102 10.03 4.12 8.63
N PRO A 103 10.14 4.89 7.53
CA PRO A 103 9.62 4.53 6.21
C PRO A 103 10.29 3.32 5.51
#